data_AF-A0A7S2GSD8-F1
#
_entry.id   AF-A0A7S2GSD8-F1
#
_cell.length_a   1.000
_cell.length_b   1.000
_cell.length_c   1.000
_cell.angle_alpha   90.00
_cell.angle_beta   90.00
_cell.angle_gamma   90.00
#
_symmetry.space_group_name_H-M   'P 1'
#
loop_
_entity.id
_entity.type
_entity.pdbx_description
1 polymer ?
#
loop_
_entity_poly.entity_id
_entity_poly.type
_entity_poly.pdbx_seq_one_letter_code
_entity_poly.pdbx_strand_id
1 'polypeptide(L)'
;LAALDPTSMRHGKEAFLKLRSELSILAALSPLAAKQSQVLTSNIDVVESNIKKLKKHLPSATDVSGSRVPAGASVHPTSRRHCYTCAFADPSEGDPTRPVPCPTGTHEPPPPGTPSCVTCDSLDILHANFKALIADAKSAVGADTARIHETEVTLARIFRSLFHYEAHEFRAAYESAEQNKLLGRLDAHGILITLDWKMKFLAFLFRESQTEFFGKHGIPWHGVMFAYAGSEPDHFHVEFMDQIMHAGKEDASNTLQALVLATIKFKQAHPEKTWAFLKTDGASCYSKSIFTRGLSLVSELTKVQIREHHLGEAGKNKTELDGHFGITGTLVRRKVINAGGGFDVKSAHSLYEV
;
A
#
# COMPACT_ATOMS: atom_id res chain seq x y z
N LEU A 1 -8.22 9.87 5.75
CA LEU A 1 -6.96 9.50 5.05
C LEU A 1 -5.75 9.44 5.97
N ALA A 2 -5.78 10.05 7.17
CA ALA A 2 -4.73 9.86 8.17
C ALA A 2 -4.89 8.49 8.87
N ALA A 3 -4.32 7.43 8.29
CA ALA A 3 -3.84 6.19 8.96
C ALA A 3 -3.59 5.04 7.96
N LEU A 4 -2.97 5.31 6.81
CA LEU A 4 -2.20 4.25 6.13
C LEU A 4 -0.89 4.17 6.90
N ASP A 5 -0.83 3.35 7.95
CA ASP A 5 0.37 3.19 8.76
C ASP A 5 1.49 2.57 7.90
N PRO A 6 2.50 3.36 7.47
CA PRO A 6 3.57 2.86 6.61
C PRO A 6 4.49 1.87 7.35
N THR A 7 4.30 1.69 8.66
CA THR A 7 5.07 0.75 9.49
C THR A 7 4.41 -0.62 9.61
N SER A 8 3.15 -0.78 9.17
CA SER A 8 2.39 -2.04 9.23
C SER A 8 3.13 -3.26 8.64
N MET A 9 3.88 -3.09 7.54
CA MET A 9 4.73 -4.16 6.96
C MET A 9 5.87 -4.61 7.89
N ARG A 10 6.62 -3.66 8.48
CA ARG A 10 7.72 -4.00 9.40
C ARG A 10 7.15 -4.60 10.68
N HIS A 11 6.05 -4.05 11.15
CA HIS A 11 5.33 -4.52 12.32
C HIS A 11 4.75 -5.93 12.12
N GLY A 12 4.33 -6.34 10.92
CA GLY A 12 3.80 -7.68 10.66
C GLY A 12 4.81 -8.81 10.92
N LYS A 13 5.98 -8.76 10.27
CA LYS A 13 7.04 -9.79 10.48
C LYS A 13 7.54 -9.80 11.92
N GLU A 14 7.75 -8.62 12.50
CA GLU A 14 8.18 -8.49 13.88
C GLU A 14 7.10 -8.99 14.87
N ALA A 15 5.82 -8.76 14.58
CA ALA A 15 4.71 -9.26 15.39
C ALA A 15 4.64 -10.79 15.36
N PHE A 16 4.89 -11.44 14.22
CA PHE A 16 4.99 -12.90 14.16
C PHE A 16 6.19 -13.45 14.95
N LEU A 17 7.34 -12.76 14.95
CA LEU A 17 8.48 -13.15 15.80
C LEU A 17 8.15 -12.99 17.29
N LYS A 18 7.53 -11.87 17.66
CA LYS A 18 7.05 -11.61 19.02
C LYS A 18 6.01 -12.64 19.46
N LEU A 19 5.08 -13.03 18.58
CA LEU A 19 4.07 -14.04 18.88
C LEU A 19 4.69 -15.41 19.22
N ARG A 20 5.74 -15.83 18.49
CA ARG A 20 6.49 -17.06 18.80
C ARG A 20 7.21 -16.98 20.15
N SER A 21 7.75 -15.81 20.48
CA SER A 21 8.34 -15.54 21.81
C SER A 21 7.30 -15.66 22.92
N GLU A 22 6.12 -15.04 22.76
CA GLU A 22 5.03 -15.11 23.75
C GLU A 22 4.47 -16.53 23.90
N LEU A 23 4.38 -17.31 22.81
CA LEU A 23 3.99 -18.72 22.89
C LEU A 23 4.95 -19.52 23.78
N SER A 24 6.25 -19.23 23.71
CA SER A 24 7.27 -19.89 24.54
C SER A 24 7.11 -19.53 26.03
N ILE A 25 6.72 -18.28 26.32
CA ILE A 25 6.38 -17.83 27.67
C ILE A 25 5.11 -18.53 28.17
N LEU A 26 4.05 -18.56 27.35
CA LEU A 26 2.79 -19.24 27.69
C LEU A 26 2.95 -20.72 27.92
N ALA A 27 3.82 -21.40 27.16
CA ALA A 27 4.10 -22.82 27.36
C ALA A 27 4.65 -23.12 28.76
N ALA A 28 5.28 -22.15 29.43
CA ALA A 28 5.72 -22.27 30.82
C ALA A 28 4.61 -21.97 31.86
N LEU A 29 3.52 -21.32 31.44
CA LEU A 29 2.43 -20.83 32.31
C LEU A 29 1.12 -21.63 32.16
N SER A 30 0.93 -22.33 31.05
CA SER A 30 -0.28 -23.09 30.73
C SER A 30 0.08 -24.52 30.34
N PRO A 31 -0.48 -25.54 31.04
CA PRO A 31 -0.33 -26.94 30.66
C PRO A 31 -0.90 -27.22 29.25
N LEU A 32 -1.99 -26.55 28.87
CA LEU A 32 -2.54 -26.63 27.53
C LEU A 32 -1.58 -26.07 26.48
N ALA A 33 -0.98 -24.91 26.76
CA ALA A 33 0.02 -24.28 25.90
C ALA A 33 1.26 -25.16 25.75
N ALA A 34 1.74 -25.78 26.84
CA ALA A 34 2.86 -26.72 26.79
C ALA A 34 2.58 -27.90 25.84
N LYS A 35 1.38 -28.48 25.93
CA LYS A 35 0.96 -29.60 25.08
C LYS A 35 0.75 -29.19 23.62
N GLN A 36 0.27 -27.97 23.37
CA GLN A 36 -0.07 -27.46 22.04
C GLN A 36 1.05 -26.64 21.37
N SER A 37 2.16 -26.35 22.06
CA SER A 37 3.19 -25.40 21.63
C SER A 37 3.74 -25.69 20.23
N GLN A 38 4.04 -26.97 19.94
CA GLN A 38 4.54 -27.38 18.63
C GLN A 38 3.49 -27.15 17.52
N VAL A 39 2.24 -27.55 17.76
CA VAL A 39 1.13 -27.37 16.82
C VAL A 39 0.86 -25.88 16.58
N LEU A 40 0.89 -25.06 17.63
CA LEU A 40 0.66 -23.62 17.52
C LEU A 40 1.80 -22.90 16.80
N THR A 41 3.04 -23.34 16.97
CA THR A 41 4.17 -22.82 16.20
C THR A 41 3.97 -23.09 14.71
N SER A 42 3.58 -24.32 14.33
CA SER A 42 3.22 -24.62 12.94
C SER A 42 2.03 -23.80 12.44
N ASN A 43 1.01 -23.58 13.29
CA ASN A 43 -0.13 -22.73 12.94
C ASN A 43 0.30 -21.27 12.70
N ILE A 44 1.24 -20.73 13.49
CA ILE A 44 1.79 -19.40 13.26
C ILE A 44 2.44 -19.30 11.87
N ASP A 45 3.25 -20.30 11.49
CA ASP A 45 3.91 -20.33 10.18
C ASP A 45 2.90 -20.42 9.03
N VAL A 46 1.84 -21.23 9.21
CA VAL A 46 0.75 -21.36 8.25
C VAL A 46 0.00 -20.03 8.10
N VAL A 47 -0.34 -19.36 9.19
CA VAL A 47 -1.02 -18.05 9.17
C VAL A 47 -0.15 -17.00 8.49
N GLU A 48 1.14 -16.93 8.80
CA GLU A 48 2.08 -16.01 8.14
C GLU A 48 2.14 -16.27 6.62
N SER A 49 2.11 -17.53 6.20
CA SER A 49 2.05 -17.92 4.79
C SER A 49 0.72 -17.52 4.13
N ASN A 50 -0.39 -17.73 4.85
CA ASN A 50 -1.74 -17.46 4.37
C ASN A 50 -1.96 -15.98 4.11
N ILE A 51 -1.54 -15.10 5.04
CA ILE A 51 -1.65 -13.65 4.87
C ILE A 51 -0.96 -13.19 3.58
N LYS A 52 0.23 -13.71 3.27
CA LYS A 52 0.96 -13.39 2.02
C LYS A 52 0.29 -13.92 0.76
N LYS A 53 -0.59 -14.92 0.91
CA LYS A 53 -1.31 -15.58 -0.20
C LYS A 53 -2.73 -15.05 -0.36
N LEU A 54 -3.21 -14.14 0.49
CA LEU A 54 -4.58 -13.60 0.45
C LEU A 54 -4.99 -13.06 -0.93
N LYS A 55 -4.03 -12.54 -1.71
CA LYS A 55 -4.25 -12.11 -3.09
C LYS A 55 -4.92 -13.15 -3.99
N LYS A 56 -4.73 -14.44 -3.73
CA LYS A 56 -5.33 -15.54 -4.51
C LYS A 56 -6.83 -15.69 -4.29
N HIS A 57 -7.34 -15.13 -3.19
CA HIS A 57 -8.73 -15.24 -2.77
C HIS A 57 -9.52 -13.94 -3.02
N LEU A 58 -8.87 -12.93 -3.62
CA LEU A 58 -9.56 -11.75 -4.13
C LEU A 58 -10.34 -12.13 -5.41
N PRO A 59 -11.56 -11.57 -5.62
CA PRO A 59 -12.31 -11.78 -6.85
C PRO A 59 -11.42 -11.49 -8.08
N SER A 60 -11.45 -12.39 -9.07
CA SER A 60 -10.69 -12.23 -10.31
C SER A 60 -11.17 -10.98 -11.06
N ALA A 61 -10.28 -10.37 -11.86
CA ALA A 61 -10.61 -9.27 -12.77
C ALA A 61 -11.76 -9.62 -13.75
N THR A 62 -12.05 -10.90 -13.95
CA THR A 62 -13.15 -11.39 -14.81
C THR A 62 -14.53 -11.37 -14.15
N ASP A 63 -14.63 -11.31 -12.82
CA ASP A 63 -15.92 -11.45 -12.11
C ASP A 63 -16.67 -10.12 -11.97
N VAL A 64 -16.05 -9.01 -12.37
CA VAL A 64 -16.65 -7.67 -12.34
C VAL A 64 -16.63 -7.09 -13.75
N SER A 65 -17.24 -7.80 -14.70
CA SER A 65 -17.53 -7.24 -16.01
C SER A 65 -18.43 -6.02 -15.84
N GLY A 66 -17.95 -4.89 -16.36
CA GLY A 66 -18.53 -3.55 -16.31
C GLY A 66 -20.03 -3.46 -16.05
N SER A 67 -20.37 -2.75 -14.98
CA SER A 67 -21.51 -1.83 -14.92
C SER A 67 -21.39 -1.04 -13.64
N ARG A 68 -21.87 0.22 -13.66
CA ARG A 68 -22.29 0.92 -12.43
C ARG A 68 -22.88 -0.11 -11.50
N VAL A 69 -22.33 -0.29 -10.30
CA VAL A 69 -23.00 -1.08 -9.25
C VAL A 69 -24.39 -0.48 -9.12
N PRO A 70 -25.46 -1.12 -9.64
CA PRO A 70 -26.80 -0.67 -9.36
C PRO A 70 -27.02 -1.03 -7.89
N ALA A 71 -27.62 -0.13 -7.13
CA ALA A 71 -28.12 -0.47 -5.81
C ALA A 71 -29.00 -1.74 -5.94
N GLY A 72 -28.49 -2.90 -5.48
CA GLY A 72 -29.28 -4.13 -5.37
C GLY A 72 -28.77 -5.43 -5.99
N ALA A 73 -27.54 -5.55 -6.52
CA ALA A 73 -27.00 -6.86 -6.96
C ALA A 73 -25.82 -7.32 -6.09
N SER A 74 -26.07 -8.36 -5.30
CA SER A 74 -25.17 -8.91 -4.27
C SER A 74 -23.93 -9.58 -4.86
N VAL A 75 -22.79 -8.92 -4.76
CA VAL A 75 -21.47 -9.58 -4.71
C VAL A 75 -20.91 -9.36 -3.30
N HIS A 76 -21.67 -9.75 -2.29
CA HIS A 76 -21.14 -9.83 -0.92
C HIS A 76 -20.44 -11.20 -0.82
N PRO A 77 -19.11 -11.24 -0.78
CA PRO A 77 -18.44 -12.51 -0.59
C PRO A 77 -18.78 -13.06 0.79
N THR A 78 -18.88 -14.38 0.88
CA THR A 78 -19.38 -15.12 2.05
C THR A 78 -18.55 -14.94 3.32
N SER A 79 -17.34 -14.36 3.22
CA SER A 79 -16.50 -14.00 4.35
C SER A 79 -16.37 -12.48 4.45
N ARG A 80 -16.47 -11.96 5.67
CA ARG A 80 -16.14 -10.57 6.04
C ARG A 80 -14.77 -10.16 5.51
N ARG A 81 -13.80 -11.08 5.50
CA ARG A 81 -12.41 -10.85 5.05
C ARG A 81 -12.27 -10.73 3.53
N HIS A 82 -13.26 -11.19 2.77
CA HIS A 82 -13.32 -11.00 1.32
C HIS A 82 -14.11 -9.76 0.93
N CYS A 83 -14.90 -9.20 1.85
CA CYS A 83 -15.75 -8.06 1.55
C CYS A 83 -14.91 -6.78 1.56
N TYR A 84 -14.87 -6.09 0.43
CA TYR A 84 -14.20 -4.79 0.28
C TYR A 84 -14.60 -3.82 1.39
N THR A 85 -15.90 -3.64 1.61
CA THR A 85 -16.43 -2.73 2.63
C THR A 85 -15.89 -3.06 4.01
N CYS A 86 -15.87 -4.33 4.41
CA CYS A 86 -15.32 -4.73 5.71
C CYS A 86 -13.80 -4.71 5.79
N ALA A 87 -13.10 -5.00 4.70
CA ALA A 87 -11.63 -5.01 4.66
C ALA A 87 -11.03 -3.60 4.68
N PHE A 88 -11.75 -2.62 4.12
CA PHE A 88 -11.32 -1.22 4.07
C PHE A 88 -11.93 -0.34 5.16
N ALA A 89 -12.89 -0.87 5.92
CA ALA A 89 -13.54 -0.12 6.99
C ALA A 89 -12.60 0.25 8.14
N ASP A 90 -12.97 1.31 8.86
CA ASP A 90 -12.42 1.59 10.18
C ASP A 90 -13.27 0.90 11.26
N PRO A 91 -12.76 -0.12 11.96
CA PRO A 91 -13.50 -0.74 13.05
C PRO A 91 -13.71 0.21 14.25
N SER A 92 -12.93 1.29 14.33
CA SER A 92 -13.04 2.31 15.38
C SER A 92 -13.93 3.49 14.99
N GLU A 93 -14.42 3.52 13.74
CA GLU A 93 -15.22 4.62 13.16
C GLU A 93 -14.57 6.02 13.28
N GLY A 94 -13.26 6.08 13.55
CA GLY A 94 -12.53 7.32 13.75
C GLY A 94 -12.14 8.04 12.46
N ASP A 95 -12.00 7.30 11.35
CA ASP A 95 -11.75 7.85 10.01
C ASP A 95 -13.03 7.83 9.15
N PRO A 96 -13.77 8.96 9.04
CA PRO A 96 -15.00 9.05 8.26
C PRO A 96 -14.76 8.94 6.75
N THR A 97 -13.50 8.87 6.29
CA THR A 97 -13.17 8.65 4.87
C THR A 97 -13.07 7.18 4.49
N ARG A 98 -13.21 6.26 5.46
CA ARG A 98 -13.24 4.81 5.20
C ARG A 98 -14.67 4.31 5.04
N PRO A 99 -14.89 3.22 4.29
CA PRO A 99 -16.20 2.57 4.23
C PRO A 99 -16.72 2.25 5.62
N VAL A 100 -18.03 2.43 5.83
CA VAL A 100 -18.69 1.93 7.04
C VAL A 100 -18.67 0.40 6.98
N PRO A 101 -18.24 -0.31 8.04
CA PRO A 101 -18.29 -1.77 8.06
C PRO A 101 -19.69 -2.27 7.72
N CYS A 102 -19.79 -3.41 7.02
CA CYS A 102 -21.10 -4.03 6.81
C CYS A 102 -21.79 -4.29 8.16
N PRO A 103 -23.12 -4.10 8.25
CA PRO A 103 -23.88 -4.37 9.47
C PRO A 103 -23.58 -5.75 10.06
N THR A 104 -23.66 -5.89 11.39
CA THR A 104 -23.54 -7.18 12.07
C THR A 104 -24.52 -8.19 11.46
N GLY A 105 -24.06 -9.41 11.19
CA GLY A 105 -24.87 -10.42 10.49
C GLY A 105 -24.85 -10.33 8.97
N THR A 106 -24.24 -9.31 8.34
CA THR A 106 -24.16 -9.25 6.86
C THR A 106 -23.35 -10.41 6.27
N HIS A 107 -22.36 -10.89 7.03
CA HIS A 107 -21.49 -12.00 6.67
C HIS A 107 -21.78 -13.26 7.51
N GLU A 108 -22.90 -13.32 8.24
CA GLU A 108 -23.30 -14.45 9.07
C GLU A 108 -24.81 -14.78 8.93
N PRO A 109 -25.22 -16.06 8.96
CA PRO A 109 -24.38 -17.26 8.86
C PRO A 109 -24.02 -17.54 7.39
N PRO A 110 -22.87 -18.17 7.12
CA PRO A 110 -22.65 -18.79 5.81
C PRO A 110 -23.78 -19.79 5.54
N PRO A 111 -24.23 -19.97 4.28
CA PRO A 111 -25.24 -20.97 3.95
C PRO A 111 -24.84 -22.34 4.52
N PRO A 112 -25.79 -23.18 4.98
CA PRO A 112 -25.49 -24.50 5.53
C PRO A 112 -24.61 -25.32 4.57
N GLY A 113 -23.46 -25.82 5.04
CA GLY A 113 -22.51 -26.56 4.22
C GLY A 113 -21.48 -25.71 3.47
N THR A 114 -21.44 -24.39 3.68
CA THR A 114 -20.39 -23.53 3.11
C THR A 114 -19.19 -23.49 4.08
N PRO A 115 -18.04 -24.12 3.75
CA PRO A 115 -16.86 -24.02 4.58
C PRO A 115 -16.41 -22.55 4.66
N SER A 116 -16.18 -22.06 5.88
CA SER A 116 -15.47 -20.80 6.06
C SER A 116 -14.06 -20.95 5.47
N CYS A 117 -13.50 -19.87 4.94
CA CYS A 117 -12.22 -19.97 4.25
C CYS A 117 -11.12 -20.12 5.30
N VAL A 118 -10.71 -21.37 5.57
CA VAL A 118 -9.68 -21.70 6.58
C VAL A 118 -8.43 -20.84 6.42
N THR A 119 -8.05 -20.49 5.19
CA THR A 119 -6.93 -19.59 4.90
C THR A 119 -7.18 -18.16 5.38
N CYS A 120 -8.36 -17.59 5.10
CA CYS A 120 -8.67 -16.19 5.42
C CYS A 120 -9.13 -15.98 6.86
N ASP A 121 -9.64 -17.03 7.51
CA ASP A 121 -10.00 -16.99 8.92
C ASP A 121 -8.83 -17.46 9.80
N SER A 122 -7.69 -17.83 9.21
CA SER A 122 -6.57 -18.45 9.93
C SER A 122 -6.00 -17.56 11.05
N LEU A 123 -5.97 -16.24 10.86
CA LEU A 123 -5.53 -15.30 11.90
C LEU A 123 -6.56 -15.17 13.04
N ASP A 124 -7.85 -15.17 12.72
CA ASP A 124 -8.94 -15.13 13.71
C ASP A 124 -8.97 -16.42 14.54
N ILE A 125 -8.80 -17.58 13.89
CA ILE A 125 -8.67 -18.89 14.55
C ILE A 125 -7.44 -18.90 15.46
N LEU A 126 -6.30 -18.40 14.99
CA LEU A 126 -5.09 -18.31 15.80
C LEU A 126 -5.30 -17.40 17.02
N HIS A 127 -5.96 -16.25 16.85
CA HIS A 127 -6.30 -15.35 17.94
C HIS A 127 -7.21 -16.02 18.98
N ALA A 128 -8.22 -16.77 18.53
CA ALA A 128 -9.10 -17.54 19.41
C ALA A 128 -8.32 -18.60 20.21
N ASN A 129 -7.38 -19.31 19.57
CA ASN A 129 -6.51 -20.28 20.25
C ASN A 129 -5.68 -19.62 21.37
N PHE A 130 -5.05 -18.47 21.10
CA PHE A 130 -4.27 -17.75 22.11
C PHE A 130 -5.15 -17.22 23.26
N LYS A 131 -6.39 -16.79 23.00
CA LYS A 131 -7.34 -16.44 24.05
C LYS A 131 -7.69 -17.65 24.94
N ALA A 132 -7.88 -18.82 24.34
CA ALA A 132 -8.12 -20.05 25.09
C ALA A 132 -6.92 -20.44 25.96
N LEU A 133 -5.69 -20.27 25.46
CA LEU A 133 -4.48 -20.51 26.25
C LEU A 133 -4.37 -19.57 27.47
N ILE A 134 -4.72 -18.29 27.31
CA ILE A 134 -4.75 -17.35 28.43
C ILE A 134 -5.80 -17.76 29.46
N ALA A 135 -6.99 -18.18 29.02
CA ALA A 135 -8.04 -18.66 29.93
C ALA A 135 -7.60 -19.92 30.70
N ASP A 136 -6.92 -20.86 30.04
CA ASP A 136 -6.32 -22.03 30.68
C ASP A 136 -5.25 -21.65 31.70
N ALA A 137 -4.31 -20.76 31.34
CA ALA A 137 -3.27 -20.25 32.24
C ALA A 137 -3.88 -19.62 33.51
N LYS A 138 -4.93 -18.81 33.36
CA LYS A 138 -5.66 -18.20 34.48
C LYS A 138 -6.34 -19.22 35.38
N SER A 139 -6.68 -20.39 34.84
CA SER A 139 -7.37 -21.46 35.57
C SER A 139 -6.42 -22.45 36.24
N ALA A 140 -5.10 -22.34 35.99
CA ALA A 140 -4.11 -23.24 36.56
C ALA A 140 -3.90 -23.01 38.07
N VAL A 141 -3.66 -24.10 38.81
CA VAL A 141 -3.34 -24.04 40.24
C VAL A 141 -1.97 -23.39 40.43
N GLY A 142 -1.90 -22.33 41.24
CA GLY A 142 -0.65 -21.58 41.47
C GLY A 142 -0.28 -20.61 40.34
N ALA A 143 -1.26 -20.18 39.53
CA ALA A 143 -1.05 -19.28 38.42
C ALA A 143 -0.32 -17.98 38.81
N ASP A 144 0.72 -17.65 38.04
CA ASP A 144 1.41 -16.35 38.11
C ASP A 144 0.54 -15.28 37.43
N THR A 145 -0.44 -14.75 38.18
CA THR A 145 -1.46 -13.83 37.66
C THR A 145 -0.86 -12.55 37.10
N ALA A 146 0.24 -12.05 37.67
CA ALA A 146 0.92 -10.85 37.19
C ALA A 146 1.55 -11.09 35.82
N ARG A 147 2.31 -12.18 35.66
CA ARG A 147 2.95 -12.52 34.39
C ARG A 147 1.94 -12.88 33.30
N ILE A 148 0.86 -13.58 33.65
CA ILE A 148 -0.24 -13.87 32.72
C ILE A 148 -0.89 -12.58 32.22
N HIS A 149 -1.12 -11.61 33.09
CA HIS A 149 -1.68 -10.32 32.70
C HIS A 149 -0.75 -9.56 31.74
N GLU A 150 0.56 -9.52 32.02
CA GLU A 150 1.55 -8.91 31.13
C GLU A 150 1.57 -9.55 29.74
N THR A 151 1.54 -10.89 29.68
CA THR A 151 1.44 -11.63 28.42
C THR A 151 0.13 -11.35 27.68
N GLU A 152 -1.02 -11.29 28.38
CA GLU A 152 -2.31 -10.95 27.77
C GLU A 152 -2.30 -9.55 27.11
N VAL A 153 -1.77 -8.55 27.80
CA VAL A 153 -1.63 -7.18 27.27
C VAL A 153 -0.69 -7.17 26.05
N THR A 154 0.40 -7.92 26.10
CA THR A 154 1.36 -8.01 25.00
C THR A 154 0.77 -8.71 23.78
N LEU A 155 0.06 -9.83 23.97
CA LEU A 155 -0.65 -10.53 22.91
C LEU A 155 -1.72 -9.64 22.26
N ALA A 156 -2.49 -8.89 23.05
CA ALA A 156 -3.50 -7.97 22.51
C ALA A 156 -2.86 -6.94 21.55
N ARG A 157 -1.70 -6.39 21.91
CA ARG A 157 -0.92 -5.49 21.04
C ARG A 157 -0.40 -6.20 19.79
N ILE A 158 0.13 -7.42 19.93
CA ILE A 158 0.64 -8.23 18.81
C ILE A 158 -0.48 -8.54 17.82
N PHE A 159 -1.62 -9.08 18.27
CA PHE A 159 -2.74 -9.41 17.41
C PHE A 159 -3.32 -8.17 16.73
N ARG A 160 -3.40 -7.03 17.42
CA ARG A 160 -3.76 -5.76 16.77
C ARG A 160 -2.82 -5.43 15.60
N SER A 161 -1.51 -5.53 15.79
CA SER A 161 -0.54 -5.34 14.70
C SER A 161 -0.69 -6.37 13.58
N LEU A 162 -0.98 -7.63 13.90
CA LEU A 162 -1.21 -8.67 12.89
C LEU A 162 -2.49 -8.42 12.07
N PHE A 163 -3.58 -7.98 12.69
CA PHE A 163 -4.79 -7.61 11.97
C PHE A 163 -4.58 -6.39 11.06
N HIS A 164 -3.80 -5.40 11.51
CA HIS A 164 -3.40 -4.29 10.64
C HIS A 164 -2.53 -4.76 9.48
N TYR A 165 -1.61 -5.70 9.72
CA TYR A 165 -0.77 -6.29 8.68
C TYR A 165 -1.58 -7.07 7.65
N GLU A 166 -2.53 -7.89 8.10
CA GLU A 166 -3.46 -8.63 7.23
C GLU A 166 -4.27 -7.69 6.34
N ALA A 167 -4.88 -6.67 6.93
CA ALA A 167 -5.64 -5.66 6.18
C ALA A 167 -4.74 -4.94 5.17
N HIS A 168 -3.51 -4.58 5.57
CA HIS A 168 -2.53 -3.95 4.69
C HIS A 168 -2.20 -4.81 3.46
N GLU A 169 -1.92 -6.11 3.63
CA GLU A 169 -1.65 -7.02 2.50
C GLU A 169 -2.89 -7.19 1.61
N PHE A 170 -4.09 -7.22 2.19
CA PHE A 170 -5.35 -7.26 1.42
C PHE A 170 -5.51 -6.00 0.55
N ARG A 171 -5.33 -4.82 1.12
CA ARG A 171 -5.46 -3.54 0.39
C ARG A 171 -4.44 -3.44 -0.74
N ALA A 172 -3.19 -3.83 -0.49
CA ALA A 172 -2.14 -3.87 -1.50
C ALA A 172 -2.48 -4.81 -2.68
N ALA A 173 -3.02 -5.99 -2.37
CA ALA A 173 -3.42 -6.95 -3.40
C ALA A 173 -4.63 -6.46 -4.20
N TYR A 174 -5.60 -5.83 -3.53
CA TYR A 174 -6.76 -5.21 -4.19
C TYR A 174 -6.33 -4.09 -5.14
N GLU A 175 -5.48 -3.18 -4.68
CA GLU A 175 -4.97 -2.08 -5.49
C GLU A 175 -4.26 -2.56 -6.76
N SER A 176 -3.45 -3.61 -6.64
CA SER A 176 -2.78 -4.23 -7.79
C SER A 176 -3.79 -4.77 -8.81
N ALA A 177 -4.92 -5.33 -8.36
CA ALA A 177 -5.98 -5.80 -9.25
C ALA A 177 -6.77 -4.64 -9.89
N GLU A 178 -7.00 -3.55 -9.15
CA GLU A 178 -7.70 -2.36 -9.65
C GLU A 178 -6.92 -1.65 -10.76
N GLN A 179 -5.59 -1.60 -10.70
CA GLN A 179 -4.78 -0.95 -11.75
C GLN A 179 -5.09 -1.52 -13.15
N ASN A 180 -5.20 -2.84 -13.27
CA ASN A 180 -5.56 -3.48 -14.54
C ASN A 180 -6.97 -3.11 -15.01
N LYS A 181 -7.91 -2.96 -14.08
CA LYS A 181 -9.28 -2.49 -14.40
C LYS A 181 -9.27 -1.04 -14.88
N LEU A 182 -8.45 -0.17 -14.29
CA LEU A 182 -8.33 1.22 -14.73
C LEU A 182 -7.80 1.29 -16.16
N LEU A 183 -6.79 0.50 -16.49
CA LEU A 183 -6.24 0.41 -17.83
C LEU A 183 -7.28 -0.11 -18.84
N GLY A 184 -8.02 -1.17 -18.50
CA GLY A 184 -9.09 -1.71 -19.36
C GLY A 184 -10.31 -0.79 -19.55
N ARG A 185 -10.42 0.28 -18.74
CA ARG A 185 -11.48 1.30 -18.86
C ARG A 185 -11.06 2.51 -19.70
N LEU A 186 -9.81 2.57 -20.17
CA LEU A 186 -9.33 3.66 -21.00
C LEU A 186 -9.90 3.56 -22.42
N ASP A 187 -10.47 4.66 -22.90
CA ASP A 187 -10.83 4.84 -24.30
C ASP A 187 -9.75 5.65 -25.04
N ALA A 188 -10.00 6.03 -26.30
CA ALA A 188 -9.08 6.83 -27.10
C ALA A 188 -8.72 8.19 -26.44
N HIS A 189 -9.54 8.71 -25.54
CA HIS A 189 -9.37 10.00 -24.87
C HIS A 189 -8.87 9.87 -23.42
N GLY A 190 -8.83 8.65 -22.88
CA GLY A 190 -8.46 8.36 -21.50
C GLY A 190 -6.97 8.19 -21.29
N ILE A 191 -6.54 8.54 -20.07
CA ILE A 191 -5.17 8.35 -19.57
C ILE A 191 -5.23 7.81 -18.14
N LEU A 192 -4.29 6.95 -17.77
CA LEU A 192 -3.94 6.68 -16.37
C LEU A 192 -2.68 7.48 -16.04
N ILE A 193 -2.80 8.46 -15.14
CA ILE A 193 -1.68 9.24 -14.64
C ILE A 193 -1.24 8.65 -13.31
N THR A 194 0.01 8.22 -13.19
CA THR A 194 0.60 7.73 -11.94
C THR A 194 1.64 8.72 -11.44
N LEU A 195 1.52 9.13 -10.18
CA LEU A 195 2.46 10.03 -9.52
C LEU A 195 3.21 9.32 -8.40
N ASP A 196 4.51 9.57 -8.31
CA ASP A 196 5.33 9.06 -7.22
C ASP A 196 6.51 9.99 -6.91
N TRP A 197 6.89 10.03 -5.64
CA TRP A 197 8.12 10.67 -5.19
C TRP A 197 9.24 9.64 -5.15
N LYS A 198 10.28 9.87 -5.94
CA LYS A 198 11.50 9.08 -5.83
C LYS A 198 12.18 9.42 -4.51
N MET A 199 12.81 8.43 -3.87
CA MET A 199 13.79 8.69 -2.81
C MET A 199 14.77 9.77 -3.27
N LYS A 200 14.93 10.81 -2.44
CA LYS A 200 15.74 11.98 -2.77
C LYS A 200 17.10 11.56 -3.34
N PHE A 201 17.43 12.10 -4.51
CA PHE A 201 18.70 11.80 -5.15
C PHE A 201 19.82 12.49 -4.35
N LEU A 202 20.64 11.72 -3.66
CA LEU A 202 21.81 12.28 -2.99
C LEU A 202 22.76 12.81 -4.07
N ALA A 203 23.26 14.04 -3.88
CA ALA A 203 24.33 14.61 -4.68
C ALA A 203 25.42 13.54 -4.91
N PHE A 204 26.02 13.50 -6.09
CA PHE A 204 26.95 12.45 -6.46
C PHE A 204 28.12 13.08 -7.21
N LEU A 205 29.29 13.07 -6.55
CA LEU A 205 30.53 13.57 -7.11
C LEU A 205 31.41 12.40 -7.56
N PHE A 206 32.23 12.62 -8.58
CA PHE A 206 33.19 11.60 -9.06
C PHE A 206 34.20 11.19 -7.98
N ARG A 207 34.64 12.17 -7.17
CA ARG A 207 35.44 11.95 -5.97
C ARG A 207 34.77 12.63 -4.80
N GLU A 208 34.61 11.89 -3.71
CA GLU A 208 33.87 12.36 -2.55
C GLU A 208 34.61 12.01 -1.28
N SER A 209 34.84 13.02 -0.43
CA SER A 209 35.38 12.79 0.91
C SER A 209 34.30 12.27 1.85
N GLN A 210 34.73 11.56 2.90
CA GLN A 210 33.82 11.04 3.94
C GLN A 210 33.04 12.16 4.64
N THR A 211 33.63 13.36 4.76
CA THR A 211 32.98 14.56 5.31
C THR A 211 31.92 15.14 4.40
N GLU A 212 32.12 15.13 3.07
CA GLU A 212 31.13 15.60 2.09
C GLU A 212 29.95 14.65 1.95
N PHE A 213 30.16 13.36 2.23
CA PHE A 213 29.10 12.37 2.28
C PHE A 213 28.17 12.58 3.49
N PHE A 214 28.74 12.92 4.66
CA PHE A 214 28.00 13.11 5.91
C PHE A 214 27.33 14.49 5.94
N GLY A 215 26.05 14.55 5.55
CA GLY A 215 25.24 15.78 5.61
C GLY A 215 24.57 16.20 4.30
N LYS A 216 24.65 15.37 3.25
CA LYS A 216 23.98 15.68 1.98
C LYS A 216 22.48 15.85 2.14
N HIS A 217 21.99 17.01 1.75
CA HIS A 217 20.58 17.20 1.46
C HIS A 217 20.26 16.53 0.13
N GLY A 218 19.38 15.53 0.15
CA GLY A 218 18.93 14.88 -1.07
C GLY A 218 18.11 15.83 -1.95
N ILE A 219 18.28 15.72 -3.26
CA ILE A 219 17.56 16.47 -4.29
C ILE A 219 16.19 15.81 -4.50
N PRO A 220 15.08 16.55 -4.31
CA PRO A 220 13.74 16.02 -4.57
C PRO A 220 13.53 15.76 -6.05
N TRP A 221 12.91 14.62 -6.32
CA TRP A 221 12.62 14.14 -7.65
C TRP A 221 11.22 13.54 -7.63
N HIS A 222 10.32 14.18 -8.36
CA HIS A 222 8.96 13.69 -8.55
C HIS A 222 8.82 13.14 -9.97
N GLY A 223 8.13 12.02 -10.12
CA GLY A 223 7.88 11.41 -11.41
C GLY A 223 6.40 11.41 -11.74
N VAL A 224 6.10 11.60 -13.02
CA VAL A 224 4.76 11.46 -13.58
C VAL A 224 4.83 10.44 -14.70
N MET A 225 4.02 9.39 -14.59
CA MET A 225 3.86 8.40 -15.64
C MET A 225 2.48 8.57 -16.27
N PHE A 226 2.43 8.63 -17.60
CA PHE A 226 1.20 8.64 -18.39
C PHE A 226 1.08 7.29 -19.09
N ALA A 227 0.01 6.55 -18.84
CA ALA A 227 -0.32 5.33 -19.56
C ALA A 227 -1.63 5.52 -20.33
N TYR A 228 -1.66 5.16 -21.62
CA TYR A 228 -2.83 5.31 -22.46
C TYR A 228 -2.91 4.22 -23.53
N ALA A 229 -4.13 3.91 -23.99
CA ALA A 229 -4.36 2.85 -24.97
C ALA A 229 -3.60 3.11 -26.29
N GLY A 230 -2.94 2.07 -26.79
CA GLY A 230 -2.31 2.03 -28.10
C GLY A 230 -3.29 1.57 -29.19
N SER A 231 -2.75 1.27 -30.38
CA SER A 231 -3.56 0.86 -31.53
C SER A 231 -4.10 -0.57 -31.42
N GLU A 232 -3.45 -1.43 -30.62
CA GLU A 232 -3.85 -2.82 -30.41
C GLU A 232 -4.53 -3.01 -29.05
N PRO A 233 -5.48 -3.96 -28.93
CA PRO A 233 -6.07 -4.32 -27.65
C PRO A 233 -4.99 -4.71 -26.62
N ASP A 234 -5.17 -4.30 -25.37
CA ASP A 234 -4.26 -4.57 -24.24
C ASP A 234 -2.82 -4.07 -24.43
N HIS A 235 -2.56 -3.25 -25.46
CA HIS A 235 -1.29 -2.55 -25.63
C HIS A 235 -1.43 -1.11 -25.11
N PHE A 236 -0.54 -0.72 -24.20
CA PHE A 236 -0.53 0.63 -23.64
C PHE A 236 0.78 1.33 -23.95
N HIS A 237 0.70 2.57 -24.43
CA HIS A 237 1.84 3.46 -24.45
C HIS A 237 2.09 3.99 -23.05
N VAL A 238 3.37 4.11 -22.69
CA VAL A 238 3.81 4.64 -21.40
C VAL A 238 4.84 5.72 -21.63
N GLU A 239 4.59 6.89 -21.05
CA GLU A 239 5.50 8.03 -21.07
C GLU A 239 5.83 8.49 -19.66
N PHE A 240 7.10 8.87 -19.45
CA PHE A 240 7.60 9.34 -18.18
C PHE A 240 8.01 10.80 -18.27
N MET A 241 7.67 11.58 -17.24
CA MET A 241 8.16 12.94 -17.06
C MET A 241 8.76 13.07 -15.66
N ASP A 242 10.06 13.33 -15.62
CA ASP A 242 10.79 13.61 -14.40
C ASP A 242 10.78 15.11 -14.09
N GLN A 243 10.43 15.44 -12.85
CA GLN A 243 10.40 16.79 -12.34
C GLN A 243 11.38 16.91 -11.18
N ILE A 244 12.55 17.46 -11.50
CA ILE A 244 13.58 17.76 -10.52
C ILE A 244 13.27 19.11 -9.90
N MET A 245 13.04 19.12 -8.58
CA MET A 245 12.55 20.31 -7.88
C MET A 245 13.62 20.92 -6.98
N HIS A 246 13.56 22.24 -6.81
CA HIS A 246 14.28 22.96 -5.75
C HIS A 246 13.59 22.89 -4.39
N ALA A 247 12.45 22.21 -4.29
CA ALA A 247 11.65 22.10 -3.07
C ALA A 247 12.47 21.52 -1.90
N GLY A 248 12.28 22.01 -0.68
CA GLY A 248 12.90 21.39 0.50
C GLY A 248 12.24 20.06 0.91
N LYS A 249 10.98 19.86 0.52
CA LYS A 249 10.11 18.82 1.05
C LYS A 249 9.06 18.32 0.03
N GLU A 250 8.70 17.07 0.18
CA GLU A 250 7.53 16.44 -0.45
C GLU A 250 6.26 17.03 0.18
N ASP A 251 5.63 17.99 -0.50
CA ASP A 251 4.40 18.64 -0.03
C ASP A 251 3.31 18.66 -1.09
N ALA A 252 2.08 18.89 -0.63
CA ALA A 252 0.87 18.82 -1.46
C ALA A 252 0.84 19.88 -2.56
N SER A 253 1.38 21.08 -2.32
CA SER A 253 1.36 22.18 -3.29
C SER A 253 2.31 21.89 -4.43
N ASN A 254 3.55 21.49 -4.10
CA ASN A 254 4.56 21.11 -5.09
C ASN A 254 4.09 19.90 -5.91
N THR A 255 3.45 18.92 -5.26
CA THR A 255 2.91 17.73 -5.92
C THR A 255 1.76 18.08 -6.89
N LEU A 256 0.85 18.97 -6.49
CA LEU A 256 -0.24 19.44 -7.36
C LEU A 256 0.30 20.23 -8.56
N GLN A 257 1.27 21.12 -8.32
CA GLN A 257 1.93 21.87 -9.39
C GLN A 257 2.62 20.91 -10.37
N ALA A 258 3.31 19.89 -9.86
CA ALA A 258 3.91 18.83 -10.65
C ALA A 258 2.91 18.17 -11.60
N LEU A 259 1.78 17.71 -11.06
CA LEU A 259 0.70 17.11 -11.84
C LEU A 259 0.22 18.06 -12.96
N VAL A 260 -0.06 19.32 -12.62
CA VAL A 260 -0.56 20.31 -13.59
C VAL A 260 0.45 20.54 -14.71
N LEU A 261 1.71 20.83 -14.38
CA LEU A 261 2.76 21.12 -15.37
C LEU A 261 3.03 19.94 -16.29
N ALA A 262 3.11 18.73 -15.74
CA ALA A 262 3.31 17.52 -16.54
C ALA A 262 2.11 17.28 -17.46
N THR A 263 0.88 17.47 -16.96
CA THR A 263 -0.33 17.27 -17.76
C THR A 263 -0.45 18.31 -18.88
N ILE A 264 -0.07 19.57 -18.66
CA ILE A 264 -0.01 20.58 -19.72
C ILE A 264 0.96 20.15 -20.82
N LYS A 265 2.17 19.72 -20.44
CA LYS A 265 3.19 19.28 -21.40
C LYS A 265 2.74 18.05 -22.18
N PHE A 266 2.14 17.07 -21.50
CA PHE A 266 1.58 15.88 -22.12
C PHE A 266 0.46 16.25 -23.11
N LYS A 267 -0.47 17.12 -22.72
CA LYS A 267 -1.60 17.57 -23.54
C LYS A 267 -1.18 18.29 -24.82
N GLN A 268 -0.03 18.97 -24.84
CA GLN A 268 0.52 19.60 -26.05
C GLN A 268 0.87 18.57 -27.12
N ALA A 269 1.39 17.41 -26.73
CA ALA A 269 1.71 16.30 -27.62
C ALA A 269 0.49 15.41 -27.92
N HIS A 270 -0.47 15.35 -27.00
CA HIS A 270 -1.67 14.50 -27.07
C HIS A 270 -2.98 15.30 -26.92
N PRO A 271 -3.34 16.16 -27.91
CA PRO A 271 -4.51 17.04 -27.82
C PRO A 271 -5.83 16.27 -27.68
N GLU A 272 -5.88 15.01 -28.12
CA GLU A 272 -7.05 14.14 -28.07
C GLU A 272 -7.38 13.64 -26.66
N LYS A 273 -6.43 13.66 -25.72
CA LYS A 273 -6.63 13.08 -24.38
C LYS A 273 -7.33 14.07 -23.44
N THR A 274 -8.57 13.81 -23.04
CA THR A 274 -9.41 14.80 -22.34
C THR A 274 -9.75 14.45 -20.90
N TRP A 275 -9.44 13.23 -20.46
CA TRP A 275 -9.75 12.79 -19.11
C TRP A 275 -8.71 11.80 -18.59
N ALA A 276 -8.59 11.72 -17.27
CA ALA A 276 -7.66 10.80 -16.63
C ALA A 276 -8.21 10.15 -15.36
N PHE A 277 -7.77 8.93 -15.11
CA PHE A 277 -7.67 8.38 -13.76
C PHE A 277 -6.33 8.78 -13.17
N LEU A 278 -6.33 9.17 -11.90
CA LEU A 278 -5.13 9.53 -11.17
C LEU A 278 -4.80 8.44 -10.16
N LYS A 279 -3.61 7.87 -10.23
CA LYS A 279 -3.06 6.96 -9.23
C LYS A 279 -1.87 7.65 -8.54
N THR A 280 -1.79 7.55 -7.23
CA THR A 280 -0.67 8.12 -6.47
C THR A 280 -0.15 7.11 -5.46
N ASP A 281 1.08 7.27 -5.00
CA ASP A 281 1.57 6.51 -3.86
C ASP A 281 0.79 6.86 -2.57
N GLY A 282 1.08 6.14 -1.49
CA GLY A 282 0.46 6.35 -0.18
C GLY A 282 1.03 7.51 0.63
N ALA A 283 1.88 8.37 0.06
CA ALA A 283 2.49 9.47 0.78
C ALA A 283 1.45 10.52 1.19
N SER A 284 1.66 11.12 2.36
CA SER A 284 0.69 12.06 2.94
C SER A 284 0.39 13.28 2.05
N CYS A 285 1.33 13.69 1.18
CA CYS A 285 1.14 14.83 0.27
C CYS A 285 -0.05 14.65 -0.68
N TYR A 286 -0.32 13.44 -1.17
CA TYR A 286 -1.43 13.13 -2.08
C TYR A 286 -2.80 13.10 -1.38
N SER A 287 -2.81 12.92 -0.06
CA SER A 287 -4.05 12.84 0.74
C SER A 287 -4.49 14.16 1.38
N LYS A 288 -3.67 15.21 1.26
CA LYS A 288 -3.92 16.50 1.90
C LYS A 288 -4.99 17.29 1.16
N SER A 289 -5.74 18.09 1.93
CA SER A 289 -6.83 18.93 1.43
C SER A 289 -6.44 19.80 0.23
N ILE A 290 -5.23 20.37 0.20
CA ILE A 290 -4.73 21.17 -0.92
C ILE A 290 -4.67 20.34 -2.20
N PHE A 291 -4.08 19.14 -2.14
CA PHE A 291 -3.96 18.27 -3.31
C PHE A 291 -5.35 17.81 -3.76
N THR A 292 -6.14 17.23 -2.86
CA THR A 292 -7.46 16.67 -3.18
C THR A 292 -8.44 17.72 -3.72
N ARG A 293 -8.49 18.91 -3.12
CA ARG A 293 -9.32 20.01 -3.64
C ARG A 293 -8.75 20.55 -4.95
N GLY A 294 -7.42 20.61 -5.07
CA GLY A 294 -6.76 21.07 -6.29
C GLY A 294 -7.07 20.23 -7.52
N LEU A 295 -7.36 18.93 -7.35
CA LEU A 295 -7.73 18.04 -8.47
C LEU A 295 -8.93 18.55 -9.26
N SER A 296 -9.89 19.24 -8.65
CA SER A 296 -11.04 19.81 -9.37
C SER A 296 -10.63 20.94 -10.32
N LEU A 297 -9.53 21.64 -10.03
CA LEU A 297 -9.03 22.75 -10.85
C LEU A 297 -8.11 22.27 -11.99
N VAL A 298 -7.59 21.04 -11.93
CA VAL A 298 -6.72 20.49 -12.97
C VAL A 298 -7.41 20.55 -14.34
N SER A 299 -8.69 20.22 -14.41
CA SER A 299 -9.45 20.27 -15.68
C SER A 299 -9.50 21.66 -16.31
N GLU A 300 -9.59 22.72 -15.49
CA GLU A 300 -9.66 24.09 -15.98
C GLU A 300 -8.33 24.52 -16.61
N LEU A 301 -7.23 24.16 -15.95
CA LEU A 301 -5.87 24.52 -16.31
C LEU A 301 -5.30 23.70 -17.47
N THR A 302 -5.64 22.41 -17.54
CA THR A 302 -4.98 21.45 -18.46
C THR A 302 -5.90 20.95 -19.56
N LYS A 303 -7.22 21.18 -19.44
CA LYS A 303 -8.26 20.56 -20.28
C LYS A 303 -8.29 19.03 -20.19
N VAL A 304 -7.72 18.46 -19.12
CA VAL A 304 -7.80 17.04 -18.77
C VAL A 304 -8.56 16.90 -17.45
N GLN A 305 -9.74 16.29 -17.50
CA GLN A 305 -10.55 16.08 -16.31
C GLN A 305 -10.04 14.89 -15.49
N ILE A 306 -9.69 15.11 -14.23
CA ILE A 306 -9.43 14.00 -13.29
C ILE A 306 -10.77 13.43 -12.84
N ARG A 307 -11.07 12.19 -13.22
CA ARG A 307 -12.35 11.53 -12.92
C ARG A 307 -12.34 10.79 -11.59
N GLU A 308 -11.24 10.11 -11.29
CA GLU A 308 -11.06 9.33 -10.07
C GLU A 308 -9.63 9.50 -9.56
N HIS A 309 -9.47 9.53 -8.24
CA HIS A 309 -8.17 9.51 -7.57
C HIS A 309 -8.05 8.24 -6.73
N HIS A 310 -7.09 7.40 -7.10
CA HIS A 310 -6.76 6.13 -6.49
C HIS A 310 -5.47 6.31 -5.66
N LEU A 311 -5.61 6.32 -4.34
CA LEU A 311 -4.50 6.45 -3.41
C LEU A 311 -3.95 5.06 -3.06
N GLY A 312 -2.66 4.84 -3.32
CA GLY A 312 -2.04 3.54 -3.11
C GLY A 312 -1.73 3.20 -1.66
N GLU A 313 -1.61 1.91 -1.38
CA GLU A 313 -1.18 1.40 -0.09
C GLU A 313 0.30 1.72 0.14
N ALA A 314 0.59 2.38 1.26
CA ALA A 314 1.93 2.84 1.59
C ALA A 314 2.96 1.69 1.57
N GLY A 315 4.02 1.85 0.77
CA GLY A 315 5.13 0.89 0.70
C GLY A 315 4.86 -0.39 -0.11
N LYS A 316 3.67 -0.56 -0.68
CA LYS A 316 3.31 -1.73 -1.52
C LYS A 316 2.92 -1.38 -2.95
N ASN A 317 2.60 -0.12 -3.23
CA ASN A 317 2.24 0.36 -4.56
C ASN A 317 3.47 0.57 -5.46
N LYS A 318 4.15 -0.52 -5.84
CA LYS A 318 5.24 -0.46 -6.81
C LYS A 318 4.71 -0.42 -8.23
N THR A 319 5.23 0.48 -9.05
CA THR A 319 4.80 0.69 -10.43
C THR A 319 5.99 0.74 -11.39
N GLU A 320 5.71 0.77 -12.69
CA GLU A 320 6.71 0.94 -13.74
C GLU A 320 7.50 2.26 -13.57
N LEU A 321 6.91 3.26 -12.90
CA LEU A 321 7.58 4.50 -12.53
C LEU A 321 8.75 4.27 -11.56
N ASP A 322 8.65 3.33 -10.61
CA ASP A 322 9.78 2.91 -9.79
C ASP A 322 10.93 2.32 -10.62
N GLY A 323 10.57 1.55 -11.65
CA GLY A 323 11.51 0.95 -12.60
C GLY A 323 12.25 2.03 -13.40
N HIS A 324 11.51 2.99 -13.94
CA HIS A 324 12.05 4.19 -14.58
C HIS A 324 13.02 4.93 -13.66
N PHE A 325 12.62 5.21 -12.42
CA PHE A 325 13.49 5.84 -11.44
C PHE A 325 14.78 5.05 -11.17
N GLY A 326 14.74 3.72 -11.18
CA GLY A 326 15.90 2.85 -11.02
C GLY A 326 16.87 2.96 -12.19
N ILE A 327 16.35 2.95 -13.41
CA ILE A 327 17.11 3.07 -14.65
C ILE A 327 17.73 4.47 -14.75
N THR A 328 16.93 5.54 -14.67
CA THR A 328 17.40 6.92 -14.81
C THR A 328 18.41 7.26 -13.71
N GLY A 329 18.15 6.85 -12.47
CA GLY A 329 19.10 7.03 -11.37
C GLY A 329 20.45 6.31 -11.61
N THR A 330 20.44 5.17 -12.30
CA THR A 330 21.67 4.45 -12.68
C THR A 330 22.42 5.15 -13.82
N LEU A 331 21.68 5.64 -14.83
CA LEU A 331 22.26 6.41 -15.93
C LEU A 331 22.94 7.69 -15.44
N VAL A 332 22.31 8.39 -14.50
CA VAL A 332 22.90 9.58 -13.86
C VAL A 332 24.24 9.26 -13.22
N ARG A 333 24.30 8.20 -12.40
CA ARG A 333 25.55 7.77 -11.75
C ARG A 333 26.63 7.40 -12.76
N ARG A 334 26.25 6.69 -13.84
CA ARG A 334 27.17 6.32 -14.92
C ARG A 334 27.75 7.54 -15.62
N LYS A 335 26.95 8.58 -15.89
CA LYS A 335 27.41 9.83 -16.51
C LYS A 335 28.48 10.52 -15.65
N VAL A 336 28.24 10.63 -14.33
CA VAL A 336 29.22 11.19 -13.37
C VAL A 336 30.51 10.38 -13.36
N ILE A 337 30.43 9.04 -13.30
CA ILE A 337 31.61 8.16 -13.29
C ILE A 337 32.40 8.28 -14.60
N ASN A 338 31.72 8.19 -15.74
CA ASN A 338 32.35 8.22 -17.07
C ASN A 338 32.96 9.58 -17.41
N ALA A 339 32.47 10.66 -16.82
CA ALA A 339 33.05 11.98 -16.97
C ALA A 339 34.43 12.12 -16.30
N GLY A 340 34.86 11.15 -15.47
CA GLY A 340 36.22 11.11 -14.92
C GLY A 340 36.59 12.34 -14.06
N GLY A 341 35.60 13.00 -13.46
CA GLY A 341 35.77 14.25 -12.70
C GLY A 341 35.38 15.51 -13.47
N GLY A 342 35.00 15.41 -14.74
CA GLY A 342 34.50 16.52 -15.55
C GLY A 342 33.03 16.87 -15.33
N PHE A 343 32.29 16.08 -14.54
CA PHE A 343 30.87 16.29 -14.26
C PHE A 343 30.50 15.73 -12.88
N ASP A 344 29.80 16.55 -12.09
CA ASP A 344 29.28 16.19 -10.76
C ASP A 344 27.82 16.63 -10.64
N VAL A 345 27.01 15.87 -9.89
CA VAL A 345 25.66 16.30 -9.50
C VAL A 345 25.71 16.90 -8.11
N LYS A 346 25.59 18.22 -8.02
CA LYS A 346 25.64 19.00 -6.76
C LYS A 346 24.30 19.64 -6.39
N SER A 347 23.41 19.84 -7.36
CA SER A 347 22.13 20.51 -7.19
C SER A 347 21.06 19.95 -8.15
N ALA A 348 19.82 20.39 -7.96
CA ALA A 348 18.72 20.11 -8.88
C ALA A 348 19.04 20.52 -10.33
N HIS A 349 19.72 21.66 -10.53
CA HIS A 349 20.10 22.13 -11.85
C HIS A 349 21.08 21.17 -12.54
N SER A 350 22.16 20.79 -11.86
CA SER A 350 23.13 19.82 -12.42
C SER A 350 22.51 18.44 -12.67
N LEU A 351 21.48 18.04 -11.90
CA LEU A 351 20.77 16.78 -12.13
C LEU A 351 19.87 16.85 -13.37
N TYR A 352 19.27 18.01 -13.65
CA TYR A 352 18.44 18.23 -14.85
C TYR A 352 19.26 18.21 -16.15
N GLU A 353 20.54 18.57 -16.11
CA GLU A 353 21.45 18.53 -17.27
C GLU A 353 21.97 17.11 -17.58
N VAL A 354 21.61 16.12 -16.76
CA VAL A 354 22.01 14.72 -16.94
C VAL A 354 21.12 14.03 -17.95
#